data_AF-A0A3C2CL20-F1
#
_entry.id   AF-A0A3C2CL20-F1
#
_cell.length_a   1.000
_cell.length_b   1.000
_cell.length_c   1.000
_cell.angle_alpha   90.00
_cell.angle_beta   90.00
_cell.angle_gamma   90.00
#
_symmetry.space_group_name_H-M   'P 1'
#
loop_
_entity.id
_entity.type
_entity.pdbx_description
1 polymer ?
#
loop_
_entity_poly.entity_id
_entity_poly.type
_entity_poly.pdbx_seq_one_letter_code
_entity_poly.pdbx_strand_id
1 'polypeptide(L)'
;MTSRNPRYLYSLLTVFVISLLSTSCYTYETLEFDINIPEQAESSIVLASDGTLITTLVAPENRTSARRLEEIPEIARNAVIAIEDERFYKHDGF
;
A
#
# COMPACT_ATOMS: atom_id res chain seq x y z
N MET A 1 6.21 -52.84 -27.65
CA MET A 1 5.25 -51.83 -28.16
C MET A 1 4.07 -51.80 -27.20
N THR A 2 4.19 -51.08 -26.09
CA THR A 2 3.19 -51.09 -25.01
C THR A 2 2.03 -50.17 -25.40
N SER A 3 0.90 -50.77 -25.75
CA SER A 3 -0.37 -50.06 -25.98
C SER A 3 -0.74 -49.32 -24.69
N ARG A 4 -0.53 -48.00 -24.66
CA ARG A 4 -0.99 -47.15 -23.56
C ARG A 4 -2.51 -47.11 -23.62
N ASN A 5 -3.16 -47.66 -22.59
CA ASN A 5 -4.61 -47.68 -22.49
C ASN A 5 -5.19 -46.26 -22.63
N PRO A 6 -6.09 -46.02 -23.60
CA PRO A 6 -6.63 -44.67 -23.87
C PRO A 6 -7.40 -44.09 -22.69
N ARG A 7 -7.87 -44.95 -21.78
CA ARG A 7 -8.53 -44.61 -20.51
C ARG A 7 -7.67 -43.69 -19.64
N TYR A 8 -6.36 -43.92 -19.61
CA TYR A 8 -5.42 -43.10 -18.83
C TYR A 8 -5.26 -41.68 -19.42
N LEU A 9 -5.34 -41.56 -20.75
CA LEU A 9 -5.31 -40.26 -21.43
C LEU A 9 -6.56 -39.44 -21.10
N TYR A 10 -7.74 -40.08 -21.09
CA TYR A 10 -8.98 -39.43 -20.67
C TYR A 10 -8.95 -39.02 -19.19
N SER A 11 -8.42 -39.88 -18.31
CA SER A 11 -8.24 -39.52 -16.89
C SER A 11 -7.30 -38.33 -16.69
N LEU A 12 -6.17 -38.28 -17.41
CA LEU A 12 -5.27 -37.13 -17.38
C LEU A 12 -5.93 -35.85 -17.92
N LEU A 13 -6.68 -35.97 -19.02
CA LEU A 13 -7.42 -34.84 -19.59
C LEU A 13 -8.46 -34.31 -18.59
N THR A 14 -9.19 -35.19 -17.90
CA THR A 14 -10.17 -34.76 -16.88
C THR A 14 -9.52 -34.03 -15.72
N VAL A 15 -8.38 -34.53 -15.21
CA VAL A 15 -7.65 -33.86 -14.11
C VAL A 15 -7.14 -32.49 -14.56
N PHE A 16 -6.64 -32.38 -15.80
CA PHE A 16 -6.17 -31.13 -16.38
C PHE A 16 -7.30 -30.10 -16.54
N VAL A 17 -8.46 -30.52 -17.06
CA VAL A 17 -9.65 -29.67 -17.21
C VAL A 17 -10.16 -29.20 -15.85
N ILE A 18 -10.20 -30.08 -14.85
CA ILE A 18 -10.59 -29.71 -13.48
C ILE A 18 -9.61 -28.67 -12.90
N SER A 19 -8.30 -28.84 -13.09
CA SER A 19 -7.30 -27.87 -12.62
C SER A 19 -7.50 -26.48 -13.24
N LEU A 20 -7.77 -26.40 -14.55
CA LEU A 20 -8.01 -25.12 -15.24
C LEU A 20 -9.29 -24.43 -14.75
N LEU A 21 -10.36 -25.20 -14.53
CA LEU A 21 -11.62 -24.69 -14.01
C LEU A 21 -11.48 -24.19 -12.57
N SER A 22 -10.74 -24.92 -11.72
CA SER A 22 -10.46 -24.49 -10.35
C SER A 22 -9.68 -23.19 -10.31
N THR A 23 -8.62 -23.02 -11.12
CA THR A 23 -7.86 -21.76 -11.18
C THR A 23 -8.70 -20.58 -11.69
N SER A 24 -9.62 -20.82 -12.63
CA SER A 24 -10.48 -19.75 -13.18
C SER A 24 -11.58 -19.28 -12.23
N CYS A 25 -11.87 -20.06 -11.17
CA CYS A 25 -12.83 -19.70 -10.13
C CYS A 25 -12.19 -18.95 -8.96
N TYR A 26 -10.85 -18.80 -8.95
CA TYR A 26 -10.18 -17.92 -7.99
C TYR A 26 -10.40 -16.46 -8.39
N THR A 27 -11.44 -15.86 -7.82
CA THR A 27 -11.63 -14.41 -7.82
C THR A 27 -11.04 -13.85 -6.53
N TYR A 28 -10.09 -12.93 -6.64
CA TYR A 28 -9.64 -12.15 -5.50
C TYR A 28 -10.60 -10.97 -5.32
N GLU A 29 -11.10 -10.80 -4.10
CA GLU A 29 -11.96 -9.68 -3.75
C GLU A 29 -11.04 -8.51 -3.36
N THR A 30 -10.86 -7.53 -4.26
CA THR A 30 -10.20 -6.27 -3.88
C THR A 30 -11.23 -5.40 -3.19
N LEU A 31 -10.98 -5.07 -1.93
CA LEU A 31 -11.74 -4.03 -1.25
C LEU A 31 -11.45 -2.70 -1.95
N GLU A 32 -12.44 -2.13 -2.63
CA GLU A 32 -12.36 -0.74 -3.05
C GLU A 32 -12.36 0.12 -1.79
N PHE A 33 -11.20 0.68 -1.46
CA PHE A 33 -11.06 1.58 -0.33
C PHE A 33 -11.33 3.00 -0.82
N ASP A 34 -12.34 3.66 -0.23
CA ASP A 34 -12.51 5.09 -0.41
C ASP A 34 -11.42 5.81 0.40
N ILE A 35 -10.34 6.21 -0.27
CA ILE A 35 -9.22 6.91 0.36
C ILE A 35 -9.63 8.36 0.61
N ASN A 36 -10.32 8.58 1.73
CA ASN A 36 -10.50 9.91 2.28
C ASN A 36 -9.29 10.22 3.17
N ILE A 37 -8.38 11.09 2.70
CA ILE A 37 -7.29 11.59 3.54
C ILE A 37 -7.88 12.70 4.42
N PRO A 38 -8.00 12.47 5.74
CA PRO A 38 -8.53 13.51 6.62
C PRO A 38 -7.56 14.69 6.65
N GLU A 39 -8.12 15.90 6.75
CA GLU A 39 -7.31 17.08 7.02
C GLU A 39 -6.54 16.88 8.33
N GLN A 40 -5.22 17.00 8.26
CA GLN A 40 -4.38 16.87 9.44
C GLN A 40 -4.50 18.13 10.30
N ALA A 41 -4.58 17.95 11.62
CA ALA A 41 -4.59 19.07 12.54
C ALA A 41 -3.27 19.84 12.48
N GLU A 42 -3.34 21.12 12.10
CA GLU A 42 -2.20 22.04 12.05
C GLU A 42 -2.19 22.95 13.29
N SER A 43 -1.00 23.34 13.74
CA SER A 43 -0.87 24.37 14.79
C SER A 43 -0.98 25.77 14.21
N SER A 44 -1.67 26.67 14.91
CA SER A 44 -1.71 28.10 14.53
C SER A 44 -0.42 28.81 14.88
N ILE A 45 0.00 29.81 14.08
CA ILE A 45 1.20 30.62 14.34
C ILE A 45 0.81 32.07 14.68
N VAL A 46 1.53 32.67 15.62
CA VAL A 46 1.39 34.09 15.99
C VAL A 46 2.64 34.83 15.51
N LEU A 47 2.44 35.87 14.71
CA LEU A 47 3.51 36.70 14.13
C LEU A 47 3.40 38.14 14.65
N ALA A 48 4.55 38.81 14.79
CA ALA A 48 4.61 40.25 15.00
C ALA A 48 4.22 41.01 13.72
N SER A 49 3.99 42.31 13.81
CA SER A 49 3.59 43.14 12.64
C SER A 49 4.66 43.20 11.54
N ASP A 50 5.91 42.89 11.86
CA ASP A 50 7.04 42.78 10.91
C ASP A 50 7.23 41.36 10.35
N GLY A 51 6.38 40.40 10.74
CA GLY A 51 6.45 39.00 10.32
C GLY A 51 7.31 38.10 11.21
N THR A 52 7.94 38.62 12.27
CA THR A 52 8.74 37.81 13.20
C THR A 52 7.86 36.78 13.93
N LEU A 53 8.29 35.51 13.97
CA LEU A 53 7.60 34.47 14.72
C LEU A 53 7.62 34.78 16.23
N ILE A 54 6.45 34.93 16.84
CA ILE A 54 6.30 35.08 18.29
C ILE A 54 6.15 33.71 18.94
N THR A 55 5.19 32.91 18.46
CA THR A 55 4.95 31.56 19.00
C THR A 55 4.11 30.69 18.06
N THR A 56 4.15 29.38 18.28
CA THR A 56 3.23 28.40 17.69
C THR A 56 2.27 27.91 18.77
N LEU A 57 0.97 28.01 18.51
CA LEU A 57 -0.08 27.54 19.39
C LEU A 57 -0.24 26.03 19.22
N VAL A 58 0.52 25.28 20.02
CA VAL A 58 0.36 23.83 20.15
C VAL A 58 -0.82 23.55 21.10
N ALA A 59 -1.84 22.86 20.57
CA ALA A 59 -2.95 22.29 21.36
C ALA A 59 -2.44 20.99 22.05
N PRO A 60 -3.24 19.97 22.45
CA PRO A 60 -2.71 18.89 23.30
C PRO A 60 -1.64 18.02 22.62
N GLU A 61 -1.39 18.21 21.32
CA GLU A 61 -0.45 17.45 20.53
C GLU A 61 0.66 18.35 19.99
N ASN A 62 1.90 17.91 20.15
CA ASN A 62 3.06 18.56 19.55
C ASN A 62 3.29 17.96 18.14
N ARG A 63 2.63 18.56 17.14
CA ARG A 63 2.73 18.14 15.74
C ARG A 63 3.35 19.25 14.90
N THR A 64 4.34 18.87 14.10
CA THR A 64 4.84 19.69 12.99
C THR A 64 4.63 18.88 11.72
N SER A 65 3.90 19.46 10.77
CA SER A 65 3.61 18.79 9.50
C SER A 65 4.70 19.10 8.48
N ALA A 66 5.19 18.04 7.82
CA ALA A 66 5.88 18.18 6.54
C ALA A 66 4.79 18.19 5.47
N ARG A 67 4.58 19.33 4.81
CA ARG A 67 3.51 19.50 3.83
C ARG A 67 3.84 18.85 2.50
N ARG A 68 5.13 18.63 2.24
CA ARG A 68 5.62 18.04 1.00
C ARG A 68 6.65 16.96 1.29
N LEU A 69 6.69 15.92 0.46
CA LEU A 69 7.58 14.77 0.65
C LEU A 69 9.07 15.16 0.61
N GLU A 70 9.41 16.19 -0.14
CA GLU A 70 10.76 16.75 -0.23
C GLU A 70 11.23 17.46 1.05
N GLU A 71 10.32 17.81 1.96
CA GLU A 71 10.67 18.36 3.28
C GLU A 71 11.18 17.27 4.24
N ILE A 72 10.92 16.00 3.93
CA ILE A 72 11.37 14.84 4.70
C ILE A 72 12.74 14.39 4.17
N PRO A 73 13.79 14.32 5.02
CA PRO A 73 15.10 13.85 4.62
C PRO A 73 15.04 12.47 3.96
N GLU A 74 15.79 12.27 2.88
CA GLU A 74 15.77 11.01 2.13
C GLU A 74 16.12 9.80 3.02
N ILE A 75 17.07 9.95 3.94
CA ILE A 75 17.43 8.91 4.90
C ILE A 75 16.24 8.50 5.79
N ALA A 76 15.39 9.44 6.19
CA ALA A 76 14.21 9.15 7.00
C ALA A 76 13.13 8.45 6.17
N ARG A 77 12.89 8.90 4.93
CA ARG A 77 11.98 8.23 3.99
C ARG A 77 12.40 6.78 3.75
N ASN A 78 13.68 6.58 3.45
CA ASN A 78 14.24 5.25 3.17
C ASN A 78 14.19 4.35 4.40
N ALA A 79 14.41 4.89 5.61
CA ALA A 79 14.30 4.12 6.85
C ALA A 79 12.87 3.63 7.11
N VAL A 80 11.86 4.49 6.94
CA VAL A 80 10.44 4.12 7.11
C VAL A 80 10.04 3.06 6.09
N ILE A 81 10.36 3.27 4.80
CA ILE A 81 10.08 2.31 3.74
C ILE A 81 10.75 0.97 4.05
N ALA A 82 12.03 0.95 4.45
CA ALA A 82 12.74 -0.28 4.75
C ALA A 82 12.15 -1.07 5.95
N ILE A 83 11.57 -0.38 6.94
CA ILE A 83 11.03 -1.00 8.16
C ILE A 83 9.58 -1.47 7.98
N GLU A 84 8.73 -0.65 7.35
CA GLU A 84 7.29 -0.91 7.25
C GLU A 84 6.93 -1.70 5.99
N ASP A 85 7.49 -1.32 4.84
CA ASP A 85 7.20 -1.93 3.55
C ASP A 85 8.33 -1.71 2.53
N GLU A 86 9.31 -2.61 2.53
CA GLU A 86 10.49 -2.49 1.64
C GLU A 86 10.14 -2.53 0.15
N ARG A 87 8.93 -3.01 -0.20
CA ARG A 87 8.43 -3.12 -1.56
C ARG A 87 7.36 -2.07 -1.85
N PHE A 88 7.20 -1.04 -1.03
CA PHE A 88 6.18 0.01 -1.20
C PHE A 88 6.06 0.56 -2.63
N TYR A 89 7.19 0.75 -3.34
CA TYR A 89 7.19 1.22 -4.74
C TYR A 89 7.09 0.11 -5.81
N LYS A 90 7.04 -1.14 -5.39
CA LYS A 90 7.08 -2.36 -6.22
C LYS A 90 5.77 -3.15 -6.17
N HIS A 91 4.78 -2.72 -5.40
CA HIS A 91 3.42 -3.26 -5.44
C HIS A 91 2.39 -2.17 -5.19
N ASP A 92 1.16 -2.43 -5.59
CA ASP A 92 0.05 -1.46 -5.54
C ASP A 92 -0.71 -1.51 -4.19
N GLY A 93 -0.04 -1.92 -3.12
CA GLY A 93 -0.67 -2.30 -1.85
C GLY A 93 -0.94 -3.81 -1.74
N PHE A 94 -1.87 -4.22 -0.87
CA PHE A 94 -2.41 -5.58 -0.88
C PHE A 94 -3.10 -5.89 -2.22
#